data_AF-A0AAE2RSS6-F1
#
_entry.id   AF-A0AAE2RSS6-F1
#
_cell.length_a   1.000
_cell.length_b   1.000
_cell.length_c   1.000
_cell.angle_alpha   90.00
_cell.angle_beta   90.00
_cell.angle_gamma   90.00
#
_symmetry.space_group_name_H-M   'P 1'
#
loop_
_entity.id
_entity.type
_entity.pdbx_description
1 polymer ?
#
loop_
_entity_poly.entity_id
_entity_poly.type
_entity_poly.pdbx_seq_one_letter_code
_entity_poly.pdbx_strand_id
1 'polypeptide(L)'
;MNREESLKEFKEKVVKTLEEESISVFEKKFKDDEEKVKEIIINGMKSLISKANEIKEEKKIAVFQFELLRINILNESYKILIHGYNSSWYLDTKSIYEEIDLRFLFETFITFKEKLIKEKRIYMGKVNDYDIQKIMFESVVKCYKDMSKTVRNWFWNLDEEKWIKESSLEDFYLVKWSEYQGRSETLFAMDNREKNIKELLEFKKQPKEKLPFVYTVWKDSTLEDGDLTKQNMLFISFKGSKLKNINLSESDIIRGQFKDTEIRKCIFKKCRLIGSSFENSKIEDSDFSSGDCTGVDFRKADLRYVDFSNSNLKNSNFINAKLKNVSFEGADLEDAIFSAKDIPFINLTSEQLQTIYIDGGEEI
;
A
#
# COMPACT_ATOMS: atom_id res chain seq x y z
N MET A 1 -38.22 -16.59 -21.96
CA MET A 1 -37.39 -15.66 -21.18
C MET A 1 -37.46 -14.27 -21.74
N ASN A 2 -37.77 -13.28 -20.88
CA ASN A 2 -37.70 -11.86 -21.20
C ASN A 2 -36.23 -11.37 -21.24
N ARG A 3 -36.00 -10.08 -21.54
CA ARG A 3 -34.64 -9.52 -21.64
C ARG A 3 -33.84 -9.66 -20.35
N GLU A 4 -34.46 -9.34 -19.21
CA GLU A 4 -33.80 -9.36 -17.90
C GLU A 4 -33.41 -10.77 -17.47
N GLU A 5 -34.33 -11.72 -17.63
CA GLU A 5 -34.09 -13.14 -17.38
C GLU A 5 -32.95 -13.66 -18.27
N SER A 6 -32.96 -13.31 -19.57
CA SER A 6 -31.90 -13.72 -20.50
C SER A 6 -30.55 -13.13 -20.15
N LEU A 7 -30.49 -11.86 -19.74
CA LEU A 7 -29.23 -11.24 -19.31
C LEU A 7 -28.73 -11.85 -18.00
N LYS A 8 -29.62 -12.17 -17.05
CA LYS A 8 -29.27 -12.85 -15.80
C LYS A 8 -28.69 -14.23 -16.08
N GLU A 9 -29.35 -15.03 -16.90
CA GLU A 9 -28.85 -16.36 -17.28
C GLU A 9 -27.50 -16.26 -18.01
N PHE A 10 -27.34 -15.30 -18.92
CA PHE A 10 -26.06 -15.07 -19.60
C PHE A 10 -24.94 -14.75 -18.61
N LYS A 11 -25.22 -13.91 -17.62
CA LYS A 11 -24.24 -13.58 -16.57
C LYS A 11 -23.87 -14.80 -15.73
N GLU A 12 -24.85 -15.60 -15.33
CA GLU A 12 -24.64 -16.75 -14.45
C GLU A 12 -23.97 -17.94 -15.16
N LYS A 13 -24.37 -18.24 -16.40
CA LYS A 13 -23.90 -19.44 -17.12
C LYS A 13 -22.69 -19.20 -18.00
N VAL A 14 -22.54 -17.99 -18.54
CA VAL A 14 -21.48 -17.68 -19.53
C VAL A 14 -20.45 -16.75 -18.94
N VAL A 15 -20.86 -15.56 -18.48
CA VAL A 15 -19.92 -14.51 -18.05
C VAL A 15 -19.08 -15.00 -16.89
N LYS A 16 -19.69 -15.57 -15.85
CA LYS A 16 -19.00 -16.01 -14.64
C LYS A 16 -17.79 -16.91 -14.95
N THR A 17 -18.01 -17.99 -15.69
CA THR A 17 -16.95 -18.96 -16.01
C THR A 17 -15.83 -18.32 -16.84
N LEU A 18 -16.21 -17.58 -17.90
CA LEU A 18 -15.24 -16.96 -18.79
C LEU A 18 -14.46 -15.81 -18.12
N GLU A 19 -15.10 -15.09 -17.20
CA GLU A 19 -14.48 -14.02 -16.42
C GLU A 19 -13.50 -14.61 -15.40
N GLU A 20 -13.87 -15.66 -14.68
CA GLU A 20 -12.98 -16.36 -13.73
C GLU A 20 -11.72 -16.90 -14.43
N GLU A 21 -11.87 -17.51 -15.62
CA GLU A 21 -10.73 -17.93 -16.45
C GLU A 21 -9.81 -16.74 -16.81
N SER A 22 -10.39 -15.64 -17.27
CA SER A 22 -9.62 -14.49 -17.76
C SER A 22 -8.92 -13.75 -16.62
N ILE A 23 -9.58 -13.61 -15.47
CA ILE A 23 -8.99 -13.02 -14.26
C ILE A 23 -7.81 -13.88 -13.77
N SER A 24 -7.96 -15.21 -13.73
CA SER A 24 -6.87 -16.10 -13.32
C SER A 24 -5.63 -15.99 -14.22
N VAL A 25 -5.83 -15.92 -15.54
CA VAL A 25 -4.73 -15.68 -16.50
C VAL A 25 -4.09 -14.32 -16.29
N PHE A 26 -4.89 -13.27 -16.07
CA PHE A 26 -4.40 -11.92 -15.76
C PHE A 26 -3.57 -11.90 -14.48
N GLU A 27 -4.07 -12.46 -13.38
CA GLU A 27 -3.40 -12.47 -12.08
C GLU A 27 -2.06 -13.20 -12.14
N LYS A 28 -2.03 -14.36 -12.80
CA LYS A 28 -0.79 -15.10 -13.04
C LYS A 28 0.20 -14.25 -13.84
N LYS A 29 -0.24 -13.64 -14.93
CA LYS A 29 0.61 -12.81 -15.78
C LYS A 29 1.14 -11.57 -15.04
N PHE A 30 0.30 -10.90 -14.25
CA PHE A 30 0.70 -9.76 -13.45
C PHE A 30 1.77 -10.12 -12.42
N LYS A 31 1.66 -11.31 -11.80
CA LYS A 31 2.66 -11.83 -10.88
C LYS A 31 3.97 -12.20 -11.60
N ASP A 32 3.89 -12.89 -12.73
CA ASP A 32 5.07 -13.31 -13.50
C ASP A 32 5.83 -12.11 -14.08
N ASP A 33 5.12 -11.05 -14.48
CA ASP A 33 5.68 -9.81 -15.04
C ASP A 33 5.79 -8.65 -14.01
N GLU A 34 5.73 -8.92 -12.69
CA GLU A 34 5.59 -7.86 -11.66
C GLU A 34 6.67 -6.76 -11.77
N GLU A 35 7.94 -7.14 -11.85
CA GLU A 35 9.06 -6.19 -11.94
C GLU A 35 9.02 -5.37 -13.24
N LYS A 36 8.59 -5.99 -14.36
CA LYS A 36 8.39 -5.27 -15.63
C LYS A 36 7.29 -4.22 -15.48
N VAL A 37 6.17 -4.56 -14.82
CA VAL A 37 5.07 -3.61 -14.61
C VAL A 37 5.52 -2.48 -13.69
N LYS A 38 6.23 -2.79 -12.61
CA LYS A 38 6.82 -1.81 -11.69
C LYS A 38 7.74 -0.86 -12.43
N GLU A 39 8.64 -1.36 -13.27
CA GLU A 39 9.53 -0.53 -14.08
C GLU A 39 8.75 0.43 -14.99
N ILE A 40 7.73 -0.07 -15.69
CA ILE A 40 6.86 0.74 -16.55
C ILE A 40 6.19 1.87 -15.75
N ILE A 41 5.62 1.56 -14.58
CA ILE A 41 4.93 2.52 -13.71
C ILE A 41 5.90 3.59 -13.18
N ILE A 42 7.09 3.19 -12.71
CA ILE A 42 8.12 4.10 -12.21
C ILE A 42 8.69 4.98 -13.33
N ASN A 43 8.92 4.42 -14.52
CA ASN A 43 9.39 5.18 -15.67
C ASN A 43 8.35 6.22 -16.14
N GLY A 44 7.05 5.92 -16.03
CA GLY A 44 5.99 6.90 -16.24
C GLY A 44 6.12 8.11 -15.31
N MET A 45 6.38 7.89 -14.01
CA MET A 45 6.60 8.98 -13.04
C MET A 45 7.85 9.79 -13.37
N LYS A 46 8.97 9.12 -13.69
CA LYS A 46 10.21 9.78 -14.09
C LYS A 46 10.03 10.64 -15.33
N SER A 47 9.29 10.16 -16.33
CA SER A 47 8.98 10.95 -17.53
C SER A 47 8.21 12.22 -17.19
N LEU A 48 7.19 12.13 -16.33
CA LEU A 48 6.45 13.31 -15.89
C LEU A 48 7.33 14.32 -15.16
N ILE A 49 8.22 13.87 -14.27
CA ILE A 49 9.17 14.77 -13.60
C ILE A 49 10.09 15.45 -14.62
N SER A 50 10.59 14.71 -15.62
CA SER A 50 11.40 15.30 -16.70
C SER A 50 10.61 16.38 -17.45
N LYS A 51 9.37 16.09 -17.86
CA LYS A 51 8.49 17.06 -18.52
C LYS A 51 8.22 18.29 -17.65
N ALA A 52 8.05 18.11 -16.34
CA ALA A 52 7.84 19.22 -15.42
C ALA A 52 9.06 20.15 -15.34
N ASN A 53 10.27 19.57 -15.33
CA ASN A 53 11.54 20.30 -15.30
C ASN A 53 11.84 21.09 -16.59
N GLU A 54 11.31 20.66 -17.73
CA GLU A 54 11.49 21.34 -19.02
C GLU A 54 10.61 22.60 -19.17
N ILE A 55 9.59 22.76 -18.32
CA ILE A 55 8.68 23.91 -18.36
C ILE A 55 9.37 25.12 -17.72
N LYS A 56 9.43 26.24 -18.45
CA LYS A 56 10.10 27.48 -18.03
C LYS A 56 9.56 28.09 -16.72
N GLU A 57 8.28 27.89 -16.46
CA GLU A 57 7.67 28.17 -15.16
C GLU A 57 7.87 26.91 -14.31
N GLU A 58 8.68 26.98 -13.24
CA GLU A 58 8.95 25.83 -12.35
C GLU A 58 7.65 25.12 -11.97
N LYS A 59 7.35 24.01 -12.65
CA LYS A 59 6.13 23.26 -12.40
C LYS A 59 6.43 22.19 -11.38
N LYS A 60 5.83 22.29 -10.20
CA LYS A 60 5.93 21.26 -9.17
C LYS A 60 4.75 20.30 -9.22
N ILE A 61 5.04 19.01 -9.22
CA ILE A 61 4.01 17.97 -9.16
C ILE A 61 3.67 17.71 -7.68
N ALA A 62 2.38 17.77 -7.35
CA ALA A 62 1.84 17.40 -6.05
C ALA A 62 1.02 16.10 -6.11
N VAL A 63 0.47 15.74 -7.28
CA VAL A 63 -0.33 14.51 -7.42
C VAL A 63 0.06 13.77 -8.67
N PHE A 64 0.62 12.58 -8.49
CA PHE A 64 0.69 11.56 -9.52
C PHE A 64 -0.60 10.76 -9.52
N GLN A 65 -1.33 10.75 -10.62
CA GLN A 65 -2.60 10.03 -10.71
C GLN A 65 -2.58 9.07 -11.89
N PHE A 66 -2.65 7.77 -11.60
CA PHE A 66 -2.78 6.71 -12.58
C PHE A 66 -4.26 6.44 -12.86
N GLU A 67 -4.68 6.63 -14.11
CA GLU A 67 -6.07 6.63 -14.54
C GLU A 67 -6.31 5.60 -15.63
N LEU A 68 -7.12 4.58 -15.32
CA LEU A 68 -7.63 3.68 -16.34
C LEU A 68 -8.66 4.44 -17.20
N LEU A 69 -8.35 4.56 -18.50
CA LEU A 69 -9.26 5.16 -19.48
C LEU A 69 -10.25 4.08 -19.96
N ARG A 70 -11.50 4.13 -19.51
CA ARG A 70 -12.49 3.09 -19.87
C ARG A 70 -12.67 2.91 -21.38
N ILE A 71 -12.61 4.00 -22.16
CA ILE A 71 -12.73 3.92 -23.62
C ILE A 71 -11.63 3.06 -24.27
N ASN A 72 -10.44 3.02 -23.67
CA ASN A 72 -9.31 2.23 -24.15
C ASN A 72 -9.53 0.73 -23.99
N ILE A 73 -10.43 0.31 -23.09
CA ILE A 73 -10.87 -1.08 -22.94
C ILE A 73 -11.69 -1.51 -24.16
N LEU A 74 -12.59 -0.64 -24.65
CA LEU A 74 -13.42 -0.98 -25.81
C LEU A 74 -12.62 -1.10 -27.09
N ASN A 75 -11.61 -0.23 -27.23
CA ASN A 75 -10.67 -0.21 -28.35
C ASN A 75 -9.50 -1.19 -28.19
N GLU A 76 -9.52 -2.04 -27.15
CA GLU A 76 -8.53 -3.10 -26.91
C GLU A 76 -7.07 -2.59 -26.81
N SER A 77 -6.91 -1.31 -26.44
CA SER A 77 -5.59 -0.69 -26.27
C SER A 77 -5.09 -0.78 -24.83
N TYR A 78 -6.00 -0.84 -23.84
CA TYR A 78 -5.70 -1.01 -22.41
C TYR A 78 -4.59 -0.10 -21.86
N LYS A 79 -4.43 1.08 -22.46
CA LYS A 79 -3.53 2.10 -21.95
C LYS A 79 -4.13 2.80 -20.75
N ILE A 80 -3.28 3.11 -19.78
CA ILE A 80 -3.61 3.99 -18.66
C ILE A 80 -2.91 5.33 -18.86
N LEU A 81 -3.42 6.35 -18.20
CA LEU A 81 -2.88 7.69 -18.21
C LEU A 81 -2.21 7.95 -16.86
N ILE A 82 -0.99 8.47 -16.85
CA ILE A 82 -0.41 9.04 -15.63
C ILE A 82 -0.45 10.56 -15.77
N HIS A 83 -1.16 11.23 -14.87
CA HIS A 83 -1.18 12.68 -14.75
C HIS A 83 -0.25 13.16 -13.63
N GLY A 84 0.43 14.28 -13.89
CA GLY A 84 1.16 15.08 -12.91
C GLY A 84 0.45 16.42 -12.73
N TYR A 85 -0.34 16.51 -11.67
CA TYR A 85 -1.04 17.72 -11.26
C TYR A 85 -0.23 18.51 -10.21
N ASN A 86 -0.40 19.82 -10.17
CA ASN A 86 0.01 20.64 -9.01
C ASN A 86 -0.96 20.47 -7.81
N SER A 87 -0.77 21.26 -6.76
CA SER A 87 -1.59 21.22 -5.52
C SER A 87 -3.07 21.54 -5.70
N SER A 88 -3.47 22.16 -6.82
CA SER A 88 -4.88 22.40 -7.18
C SER A 88 -5.58 21.15 -7.76
N TRP A 89 -4.84 20.05 -7.95
CA TRP A 89 -5.34 18.76 -8.41
C TRP A 89 -6.19 18.89 -9.69
N TYR A 90 -7.47 18.49 -9.68
CA TYR A 90 -8.36 18.58 -10.86
C TYR A 90 -8.58 20.01 -11.38
N LEU A 91 -8.25 21.04 -10.59
CA LEU A 91 -8.33 22.44 -11.02
C LEU A 91 -7.05 22.92 -11.72
N ASP A 92 -6.02 22.07 -11.84
CA ASP A 92 -4.79 22.36 -12.58
C ASP A 92 -5.05 22.29 -14.10
N THR A 93 -5.25 23.46 -14.71
CA THR A 93 -5.47 23.61 -16.15
C THR A 93 -4.21 23.39 -16.99
N LYS A 94 -3.03 23.33 -16.37
CA LYS A 94 -1.73 23.09 -17.04
C LYS A 94 -1.17 21.71 -16.69
N SER A 95 -2.00 20.75 -16.25
CA SER A 95 -1.56 19.39 -15.90
C SER A 95 -0.75 18.73 -17.02
N ILE A 96 0.23 17.91 -16.67
CA ILE A 96 1.05 17.16 -17.64
C ILE A 96 0.66 15.69 -17.57
N TYR A 97 0.78 14.97 -18.66
CA TYR A 97 0.41 13.56 -18.69
C TYR A 97 1.25 12.74 -19.65
N GLU A 98 1.19 11.42 -19.44
CA GLU A 98 1.78 10.38 -20.29
C GLU A 98 0.85 9.17 -20.38
N GLU A 99 0.84 8.53 -21.54
CA GLU A 99 0.19 7.23 -21.71
C GLU A 99 1.16 6.11 -21.34
N ILE A 100 0.66 5.12 -20.59
CA ILE A 100 1.36 3.90 -20.25
C ILE A 100 0.63 2.73 -20.88
N ASP A 101 1.34 1.93 -21.66
CA ASP A 101 0.79 0.75 -22.31
C ASP A 101 0.86 -0.47 -21.38
N LEU A 102 -0.30 -0.96 -20.94
CA LEU A 102 -0.45 -2.19 -20.17
C LEU A 102 -1.17 -3.29 -20.96
N ARG A 103 -1.31 -3.16 -22.28
CA ARG A 103 -2.03 -4.11 -23.14
C ARG A 103 -1.59 -5.54 -22.92
N PHE A 104 -0.30 -5.78 -22.81
CA PHE A 104 0.26 -7.11 -22.62
C PHE A 104 -0.34 -7.83 -21.39
N LEU A 105 -0.71 -7.11 -20.32
CA LEU A 105 -1.36 -7.72 -19.16
C LEU A 105 -2.82 -8.12 -19.45
N PHE A 106 -3.51 -7.31 -20.25
CA PHE A 106 -4.95 -7.42 -20.48
C PHE A 106 -5.32 -8.18 -21.76
N GLU A 107 -4.37 -8.78 -22.47
CA GLU A 107 -4.62 -9.54 -23.71
C GLU A 107 -5.69 -10.62 -23.55
N THR A 108 -5.75 -11.28 -22.38
CA THR A 108 -6.78 -12.27 -22.06
C THR A 108 -8.21 -11.74 -22.21
N PHE A 109 -8.41 -10.44 -21.95
CA PHE A 109 -9.72 -9.80 -22.05
C PHE A 109 -10.15 -9.54 -23.51
N ILE A 110 -9.22 -9.56 -24.47
CA ILE A 110 -9.57 -9.55 -25.90
C ILE A 110 -10.27 -10.86 -26.24
N THR A 111 -9.66 -11.99 -25.88
CA THR A 111 -10.27 -13.32 -26.08
C THR A 111 -11.57 -13.49 -25.28
N PHE A 112 -11.64 -12.94 -24.06
CA PHE A 112 -12.88 -12.90 -23.27
C PHE A 112 -14.02 -12.22 -24.03
N LYS A 113 -13.78 -11.02 -24.56
CA LYS A 113 -14.76 -10.25 -25.35
C LYS A 113 -15.23 -11.03 -26.57
N GLU A 114 -14.30 -11.66 -27.31
CA GLU A 114 -14.63 -12.48 -28.48
C GLU A 114 -15.54 -13.66 -28.12
N LYS A 115 -15.24 -14.37 -27.04
CA LYS A 115 -16.09 -15.47 -26.53
C LYS A 115 -17.48 -14.95 -26.14
N LEU A 116 -17.57 -13.83 -25.42
CA LEU A 116 -18.86 -13.23 -25.06
C LEU A 116 -19.71 -12.86 -26.28
N ILE A 117 -19.09 -12.26 -27.31
CA ILE A 117 -19.78 -11.90 -28.56
C ILE A 117 -20.26 -13.13 -29.33
N LYS A 118 -19.55 -14.26 -29.23
CA LYS A 118 -19.99 -15.53 -29.81
C LYS A 118 -21.21 -16.07 -29.05
N GLU A 119 -21.12 -16.15 -27.72
CA GLU A 119 -22.16 -16.72 -26.86
C GLU A 119 -23.44 -15.87 -26.81
N LYS A 120 -23.34 -14.53 -26.89
CA LYS A 120 -24.53 -13.65 -26.89
C LYS A 120 -25.50 -13.96 -28.04
N ARG A 121 -25.01 -14.56 -29.15
CA ARG A 121 -25.84 -14.90 -30.32
C ARG A 121 -26.97 -15.86 -29.97
N ILE A 122 -26.77 -16.73 -28.97
CA ILE A 122 -27.78 -17.68 -28.46
C ILE A 122 -29.00 -16.93 -27.90
N TYR A 123 -28.80 -15.72 -27.38
CA TYR A 123 -29.83 -14.93 -26.71
C TYR A 123 -30.61 -14.02 -27.68
N MET A 124 -30.42 -14.17 -29.00
CA MET A 124 -31.23 -13.56 -30.06
C MET A 124 -31.50 -12.05 -29.85
N GLY A 125 -30.46 -11.28 -29.53
CA GLY A 125 -30.54 -9.82 -29.35
C GLY A 125 -31.04 -9.35 -27.98
N LYS A 126 -31.46 -10.25 -27.09
CA LYS A 126 -31.82 -9.90 -25.70
C LYS A 126 -30.60 -9.48 -24.88
N VAL A 127 -29.45 -10.08 -25.18
CA VAL A 127 -28.13 -9.61 -24.74
C VAL A 127 -27.51 -8.85 -25.91
N ASN A 128 -27.22 -7.57 -25.71
CA ASN A 128 -26.75 -6.67 -26.77
C ASN A 128 -25.28 -6.24 -26.55
N ASP A 129 -24.74 -5.45 -27.47
CA ASP A 129 -23.35 -4.97 -27.36
C ASP A 129 -23.10 -4.08 -26.15
N TYR A 130 -24.10 -3.30 -25.72
CA TYR A 130 -23.98 -2.50 -24.51
C TYR A 130 -23.83 -3.37 -23.25
N ASP A 131 -24.54 -4.49 -23.18
CA ASP A 131 -24.38 -5.46 -22.09
C ASP A 131 -22.96 -6.04 -22.07
N ILE A 132 -22.39 -6.37 -23.24
CA ILE A 132 -21.00 -6.85 -23.36
C ILE A 132 -20.01 -5.76 -22.93
N GLN A 133 -20.18 -4.52 -23.38
CA GLN A 133 -19.32 -3.40 -22.98
C GLN A 133 -19.32 -3.20 -21.47
N LYS A 134 -20.49 -3.28 -20.84
CA LYS A 134 -20.60 -3.16 -19.38
C LYS A 134 -19.87 -4.29 -18.66
N ILE A 135 -20.03 -5.54 -19.10
CA ILE A 135 -19.30 -6.69 -18.57
C ILE A 135 -17.79 -6.46 -18.69
N MET A 136 -17.31 -6.06 -19.88
CA MET A 136 -15.90 -5.77 -20.13
C MET A 136 -15.34 -4.72 -19.18
N PHE A 137 -16.07 -3.63 -18.95
CA PHE A 137 -15.67 -2.60 -17.99
C PHE A 137 -15.60 -3.13 -16.58
N GLU A 138 -16.64 -3.85 -16.12
CA GLU A 138 -16.70 -4.41 -14.76
C GLU A 138 -15.50 -5.35 -14.51
N SER A 139 -15.20 -6.26 -15.43
CA SER A 139 -14.11 -7.23 -15.29
C SER A 139 -12.72 -6.59 -15.31
N VAL A 140 -12.45 -5.70 -16.28
CA VAL A 140 -11.13 -5.07 -16.43
C VAL A 140 -10.85 -4.08 -15.31
N VAL A 141 -11.85 -3.27 -14.92
CA VAL A 141 -11.73 -2.32 -13.80
C VAL A 141 -11.47 -3.07 -12.49
N LYS A 142 -12.08 -4.24 -12.28
CA LYS A 142 -11.81 -5.09 -11.12
C LYS A 142 -10.33 -5.48 -11.06
N CYS A 143 -9.79 -6.05 -12.12
CA CYS A 143 -8.37 -6.41 -12.21
C CYS A 143 -7.45 -5.20 -11.97
N TYR A 144 -7.73 -4.08 -12.62
CA TYR A 144 -6.94 -2.86 -12.43
C TYR A 144 -6.99 -2.34 -10.99
N LYS A 145 -8.15 -2.39 -10.32
CA LYS A 145 -8.27 -2.06 -8.90
C LYS A 145 -7.49 -3.03 -8.03
N ASP A 146 -7.53 -4.32 -8.32
CA ASP A 146 -6.82 -5.33 -7.54
C ASP A 146 -5.29 -5.19 -7.65
N MET A 147 -4.76 -4.71 -8.79
CA MET A 147 -3.33 -4.36 -8.93
C MET A 147 -2.86 -3.39 -7.85
N SER A 148 -3.69 -2.45 -7.40
CA SER A 148 -3.33 -1.44 -6.38
C SER A 148 -2.76 -2.04 -5.10
N LYS A 149 -3.18 -3.25 -4.73
CA LYS A 149 -2.73 -3.98 -3.55
C LYS A 149 -1.22 -4.26 -3.61
N THR A 150 -0.74 -4.65 -4.80
CA THR A 150 0.68 -4.90 -5.07
C THR A 150 1.40 -3.59 -5.38
N VAL A 151 0.85 -2.75 -6.26
CA VAL A 151 1.46 -1.50 -6.71
C VAL A 151 1.81 -0.57 -5.55
N ARG A 152 0.95 -0.51 -4.52
CA ARG A 152 1.20 0.25 -3.29
C ARG A 152 2.54 -0.09 -2.63
N ASN A 153 2.95 -1.35 -2.68
CA ASN A 153 4.19 -1.82 -2.06
C ASN A 153 5.41 -1.20 -2.72
N TRP A 154 5.33 -0.91 -4.02
CA TRP A 154 6.44 -0.35 -4.78
C TRP A 154 6.77 1.09 -4.38
N PHE A 155 5.82 1.80 -3.75
CA PHE A 155 6.00 3.18 -3.32
C PHE A 155 6.43 3.32 -1.85
N TRP A 156 6.58 2.23 -1.12
CA TRP A 156 6.85 2.23 0.33
C TRP A 156 8.04 3.09 0.74
N ASN A 157 9.13 3.03 -0.05
CA ASN A 157 10.36 3.80 0.13
C ASN A 157 10.60 4.78 -1.02
N LEU A 158 9.53 5.22 -1.69
CA LEU A 158 9.63 6.12 -2.83
C LEU A 158 10.43 7.40 -2.49
N ASP A 159 10.29 7.91 -1.28
CA ASP A 159 11.00 9.12 -0.82
C ASP A 159 12.51 8.93 -0.64
N GLU A 160 12.99 7.69 -0.61
CA GLU A 160 14.41 7.38 -0.50
C GLU A 160 15.10 7.35 -1.86
N GLU A 161 14.33 7.18 -2.94
CA GLU A 161 14.81 7.09 -4.31
C GLU A 161 15.56 8.36 -4.74
N LYS A 162 16.74 8.18 -5.35
CA LYS A 162 17.59 9.29 -5.78
C LYS A 162 16.86 10.25 -6.72
N TRP A 163 16.12 9.72 -7.69
CA TRP A 163 15.38 10.50 -8.67
C TRP A 163 14.19 11.27 -8.06
N ILE A 164 13.70 10.88 -6.88
CA ILE A 164 12.71 11.65 -6.12
C ILE A 164 13.40 12.77 -5.35
N LYS A 165 14.51 12.49 -4.65
CA LYS A 165 15.26 13.50 -3.88
C LYS A 165 15.79 14.64 -4.75
N GLU A 166 16.12 14.34 -6.00
CA GLU A 166 16.67 15.31 -6.98
C GLU A 166 15.58 15.96 -7.86
N SER A 167 14.29 15.67 -7.59
CA SER A 167 13.18 16.15 -8.42
C SER A 167 12.52 17.43 -7.92
N SER A 168 11.76 18.07 -8.81
CA SER A 168 10.96 19.29 -8.55
C SER A 168 9.57 18.99 -7.97
N LEU A 169 9.47 18.08 -6.99
CA LEU A 169 8.18 17.82 -6.34
C LEU A 169 7.81 18.90 -5.32
N GLU A 170 6.52 19.04 -5.05
CA GLU A 170 6.04 19.79 -3.90
C GLU A 170 6.45 19.09 -2.59
N ASP A 171 6.52 19.84 -1.48
CA ASP A 171 6.81 19.26 -0.17
C ASP A 171 5.75 18.25 0.27
N PHE A 172 4.52 18.43 -0.20
CA PHE A 172 3.43 17.47 -0.06
C PHE A 172 3.06 16.88 -1.42
N TYR A 173 3.19 15.57 -1.56
CA TYR A 173 2.79 14.89 -2.78
C TYR A 173 2.11 13.54 -2.54
N LEU A 174 1.25 13.16 -3.48
CA LEU A 174 0.43 11.96 -3.44
C LEU A 174 0.66 11.10 -4.69
N VAL A 175 0.59 9.79 -4.51
CA VAL A 175 0.37 8.85 -5.61
C VAL A 175 -1.04 8.28 -5.48
N LYS A 176 -1.83 8.41 -6.54
CA LYS A 176 -3.22 7.98 -6.59
C LYS A 176 -3.44 6.98 -7.71
N TRP A 177 -4.32 6.02 -7.45
CA TRP A 177 -4.73 4.98 -8.39
C TRP A 177 -6.24 5.04 -8.57
N SER A 178 -6.68 5.26 -9.80
CA SER A 178 -8.06 5.61 -10.07
C SER A 178 -8.55 5.16 -11.43
N GLU A 179 -9.86 5.21 -11.58
CA GLU A 179 -10.50 5.29 -12.89
C GLU A 179 -10.57 6.78 -13.29
N TYR A 180 -10.48 7.09 -14.59
CA TYR A 180 -10.62 8.46 -15.06
C TYR A 180 -11.94 9.09 -14.58
N GLN A 181 -11.84 10.22 -13.86
CA GLN A 181 -12.98 10.91 -13.22
C GLN A 181 -13.84 10.00 -12.32
N GLY A 182 -13.27 8.91 -11.81
CA GLY A 182 -13.95 7.91 -10.99
C GLY A 182 -13.44 7.86 -9.55
N ARG A 183 -13.69 6.73 -8.89
CA ARG A 183 -13.18 6.48 -7.54
C ARG A 183 -11.64 6.48 -7.57
N SER A 184 -11.05 7.21 -6.64
CA SER A 184 -9.61 7.36 -6.51
C SER A 184 -9.15 6.86 -5.13
N GLU A 185 -8.11 6.04 -5.13
CA GLU A 185 -7.45 5.54 -3.93
C GLU A 185 -6.06 6.16 -3.81
N THR A 186 -5.67 6.54 -2.61
CA THR A 186 -4.30 6.97 -2.34
C THR A 186 -3.43 5.73 -2.15
N LEU A 187 -2.39 5.59 -2.97
CA LEU A 187 -1.40 4.52 -2.82
C LEU A 187 -0.25 4.93 -1.91
N PHE A 188 0.12 6.20 -1.95
CA PHE A 188 1.22 6.75 -1.19
C PHE A 188 0.99 8.23 -0.92
N ALA A 189 1.49 8.70 0.22
CA ALA A 189 1.54 10.10 0.56
C ALA A 189 2.93 10.42 1.12
N MET A 190 3.41 11.62 0.84
CA MET A 190 4.59 12.20 1.45
C MET A 190 4.29 13.63 1.84
N ASP A 191 4.83 14.03 2.98
CA ASP A 191 4.72 15.38 3.51
C ASP A 191 6.00 15.74 4.24
N ASN A 192 6.88 16.46 3.55
CA ASN A 192 8.17 16.94 4.05
C ASN A 192 8.05 18.23 4.87
N ARG A 193 6.84 18.77 5.04
CA ARG A 193 6.62 19.96 5.88
C ARG A 193 6.80 19.58 7.35
N GLU A 194 7.48 20.44 8.08
CA GLU A 194 7.65 20.29 9.52
C GLU A 194 6.29 20.28 10.22
N LYS A 195 6.12 19.32 11.14
CA LYS A 195 4.91 19.19 11.96
C LYS A 195 5.29 18.96 13.41
N ASN A 196 4.39 19.33 14.30
CA ASN A 196 4.56 19.19 15.74
C ASN A 196 3.29 18.63 16.41
N ILE A 197 3.40 18.41 17.72
CA ILE A 197 2.33 17.80 18.52
C ILE A 197 1.02 18.60 18.50
N LYS A 198 1.05 19.93 18.34
CA LYS A 198 -0.17 20.74 18.32
C LYS A 198 -1.01 20.41 17.09
N GLU A 199 -0.37 20.30 15.91
CA GLU A 199 -1.05 19.92 14.68
C GLU A 199 -1.62 18.50 14.79
N LEU A 200 -0.87 17.57 15.37
CA LEU A 200 -1.35 16.19 15.61
C LEU A 200 -2.63 16.19 16.47
N LEU A 201 -2.65 16.99 17.53
CA LEU A 201 -3.80 17.11 18.41
C LEU A 201 -4.98 17.85 17.75
N GLU A 202 -4.72 18.77 16.82
CA GLU A 202 -5.76 19.39 16.00
C GLU A 202 -6.36 18.38 15.02
N PHE A 203 -5.53 17.54 14.39
CA PHE A 203 -5.99 16.42 13.56
C PHE A 203 -6.89 15.47 14.35
N LYS A 204 -6.54 15.16 15.61
CA LYS A 204 -7.35 14.31 16.50
C LYS A 204 -8.76 14.86 16.76
N LYS A 205 -8.95 16.20 16.70
CA LYS A 205 -10.27 16.82 16.93
C LYS A 205 -11.23 16.66 15.75
N GLN A 206 -10.74 16.24 14.59
CA GLN A 206 -11.59 16.06 13.42
C GLN A 206 -12.55 14.87 13.59
N PRO A 207 -13.74 14.92 12.96
CA PRO A 207 -14.69 13.80 13.00
C PRO A 207 -14.06 12.50 12.50
N LYS A 208 -14.31 11.38 13.20
CA LYS A 208 -13.71 10.08 12.87
C LYS A 208 -14.08 9.60 11.46
N GLU A 209 -15.24 10.02 10.95
CA GLU A 209 -15.73 9.72 9.60
C GLU A 209 -14.83 10.30 8.50
N LYS A 210 -14.07 11.36 8.81
CA LYS A 210 -13.08 11.93 7.89
C LYS A 210 -11.77 11.16 7.86
N LEU A 211 -11.61 10.14 8.70
CA LEU A 211 -10.41 9.29 8.79
C LEU A 211 -9.12 10.14 8.90
N PRO A 212 -9.02 11.03 9.90
CA PRO A 212 -8.07 12.13 9.88
C PRO A 212 -6.60 11.70 9.83
N PHE A 213 -6.26 10.49 10.29
CA PHE A 213 -4.88 10.00 10.32
C PHE A 213 -4.51 9.06 9.15
N VAL A 214 -5.47 8.63 8.33
CA VAL A 214 -5.21 7.69 7.24
C VAL A 214 -4.40 8.37 6.14
N TYR A 215 -3.23 7.81 5.79
CA TYR A 215 -2.20 8.41 4.93
C TYR A 215 -1.58 9.72 5.43
N THR A 216 -1.68 10.05 6.71
CA THR A 216 -0.96 11.22 7.23
C THR A 216 0.54 10.93 7.37
N VAL A 217 1.37 11.96 7.17
CA VAL A 217 2.83 11.85 7.20
C VAL A 217 3.39 12.87 8.17
N TRP A 218 4.04 12.36 9.21
CA TRP A 218 4.67 13.07 10.33
C TRP A 218 6.19 12.86 10.29
N LYS A 219 6.75 12.83 9.07
CA LYS A 219 8.18 12.61 8.83
C LYS A 219 9.03 13.61 9.62
N ASP A 220 10.13 13.14 10.19
CA ASP A 220 11.12 13.93 10.93
C ASP A 220 10.53 14.80 12.07
N SER A 221 9.32 14.47 12.54
CA SER A 221 8.60 15.26 13.54
C SER A 221 9.00 14.85 14.96
N THR A 222 8.98 15.80 15.91
CA THR A 222 9.17 15.51 17.34
C THR A 222 7.85 15.62 18.08
N LEU A 223 7.39 14.50 18.65
CA LEU A 223 6.09 14.36 19.31
C LEU A 223 6.31 13.82 20.73
N GLU A 224 5.90 14.60 21.73
CA GLU A 224 5.99 14.21 23.15
C GLU A 224 4.63 14.31 23.84
N ASP A 225 4.41 13.45 24.83
CA ASP A 225 3.30 13.52 25.79
C ASP A 225 1.91 13.63 25.12
N GLY A 226 1.59 12.65 24.26
CA GLY A 226 0.39 12.62 23.45
C GLY A 226 -0.47 11.38 23.67
N ASP A 227 -1.79 11.56 23.57
CA ASP A 227 -2.75 10.45 23.53
C ASP A 227 -3.35 10.33 22.13
N LEU A 228 -3.11 9.18 21.51
CA LEU A 228 -3.64 8.75 20.22
C LEU A 228 -4.31 7.38 20.36
N THR A 229 -4.95 7.09 21.49
CA THR A 229 -5.67 5.83 21.68
C THR A 229 -6.87 5.70 20.73
N LYS A 230 -7.14 4.47 20.29
CA LYS A 230 -8.34 4.09 19.50
C LYS A 230 -8.51 4.90 18.21
N GLN A 231 -7.39 5.22 17.55
CA GLN A 231 -7.38 5.93 16.28
C GLN A 231 -7.30 4.97 15.09
N ASN A 232 -7.88 5.37 13.97
CA ASN A 232 -7.64 4.74 12.68
C ASN A 232 -6.51 5.52 11.98
N MET A 233 -5.33 4.92 11.92
CA MET A 233 -4.08 5.48 11.41
C MET A 233 -3.49 4.58 10.31
N LEU A 234 -4.35 3.96 9.50
CA LEU A 234 -3.92 3.13 8.37
C LEU A 234 -2.94 3.89 7.48
N PHE A 235 -1.81 3.25 7.15
CA PHE A 235 -0.76 3.81 6.28
C PHE A 235 -0.12 5.12 6.78
N ILE A 236 -0.20 5.43 8.08
CA ILE A 236 0.50 6.59 8.65
C ILE A 236 2.01 6.45 8.51
N SER A 237 2.72 7.58 8.40
CA SER A 237 4.18 7.61 8.41
C SER A 237 4.73 8.49 9.52
N PHE A 238 5.66 7.93 10.30
CA PHE A 238 6.51 8.57 11.30
C PHE A 238 7.99 8.33 10.98
N LYS A 239 8.35 8.19 9.69
CA LYS A 239 9.74 7.97 9.29
C LYS A 239 10.65 9.07 9.84
N GLY A 240 11.78 8.70 10.46
CA GLY A 240 12.74 9.64 11.04
C GLY A 240 12.24 10.42 12.27
N SER A 241 11.00 10.21 12.71
CA SER A 241 10.40 10.99 13.80
C SER A 241 10.97 10.60 15.17
N LYS A 242 10.75 11.48 16.16
CA LYS A 242 11.03 11.23 17.57
C LYS A 242 9.73 11.20 18.34
N LEU A 243 9.38 10.04 18.89
CA LEU A 243 8.16 9.79 19.64
C LEU A 243 8.51 9.49 21.09
N LYS A 244 7.97 10.27 22.02
CA LYS A 244 8.20 10.08 23.46
C LYS A 244 6.91 10.16 24.25
N ASN A 245 6.68 9.20 25.14
CA ASN A 245 5.48 9.17 26.00
C ASN A 245 4.16 9.26 25.20
N ILE A 246 4.12 8.70 23.98
CA ILE A 246 2.89 8.67 23.16
C ILE A 246 2.11 7.39 23.46
N ASN A 247 0.83 7.54 23.79
CA ASN A 247 -0.09 6.41 23.97
C ASN A 247 -0.88 6.16 22.68
N LEU A 248 -0.61 5.04 22.01
CA LEU A 248 -1.28 4.59 20.79
C LEU A 248 -2.26 3.43 21.04
N SER A 249 -2.46 3.02 22.30
CA SER A 249 -3.19 1.79 22.65
C SER A 249 -4.51 1.63 21.89
N GLU A 250 -4.80 0.38 21.49
CA GLU A 250 -6.02 -0.01 20.77
C GLU A 250 -6.20 0.70 19.40
N SER A 251 -5.14 1.27 18.82
CA SER A 251 -5.21 1.91 17.51
C SER A 251 -4.95 0.94 16.36
N ASP A 252 -5.47 1.33 15.20
CA ASP A 252 -5.30 0.63 13.95
C ASP A 252 -4.22 1.33 13.11
N ILE A 253 -3.03 0.75 13.08
CA ILE A 253 -1.81 1.29 12.46
C ILE A 253 -1.30 0.28 11.41
N ILE A 254 -2.22 -0.40 10.72
CA ILE A 254 -1.86 -1.37 9.68
C ILE A 254 -1.06 -0.65 8.59
N ARG A 255 0.09 -1.25 8.25
CA ARG A 255 1.03 -0.74 7.26
C ARG A 255 1.60 0.65 7.58
N GLY A 256 1.77 0.95 8.87
CA GLY A 256 2.45 2.15 9.32
C GLY A 256 3.96 2.15 9.03
N GLN A 257 4.55 3.33 8.85
CA GLN A 257 5.98 3.53 8.63
C GLN A 257 6.63 4.13 9.87
N PHE A 258 7.59 3.44 10.45
CA PHE A 258 8.40 3.86 11.60
C PHE A 258 9.89 3.61 11.33
N LYS A 259 10.28 3.59 10.06
CA LYS A 259 11.67 3.45 9.66
C LYS A 259 12.49 4.63 10.20
N ASP A 260 13.66 4.34 10.75
CA ASP A 260 14.57 5.33 11.32
C ASP A 260 13.96 6.18 12.47
N THR A 261 12.87 5.73 13.09
CA THR A 261 12.19 6.46 14.18
C THR A 261 12.88 6.22 15.52
N GLU A 262 12.98 7.24 16.37
CA GLU A 262 13.30 7.09 17.79
C GLU A 262 12.01 7.04 18.62
N ILE A 263 11.76 5.93 19.30
CA ILE A 263 10.54 5.67 20.09
C ILE A 263 10.95 5.39 21.53
N ARG A 264 10.45 6.18 22.47
CA ARG A 264 10.79 6.02 23.90
C ARG A 264 9.56 6.11 24.78
N LYS A 265 9.34 5.12 25.64
CA LYS A 265 8.22 5.12 26.60
C LYS A 265 6.86 5.25 25.93
N CYS A 266 6.71 4.71 24.73
CA CYS A 266 5.45 4.71 24.00
C CYS A 266 4.64 3.44 24.31
N ILE A 267 3.32 3.54 24.18
CA ILE A 267 2.40 2.44 24.48
C ILE A 267 1.65 2.06 23.20
N PHE A 268 1.96 0.89 22.65
CA PHE A 268 1.31 0.23 21.51
C PHE A 268 0.41 -0.95 21.95
N LYS A 269 0.07 -1.03 23.24
CA LYS A 269 -0.75 -2.10 23.79
C LYS A 269 -2.04 -2.33 23.00
N LYS A 270 -2.30 -3.58 22.61
CA LYS A 270 -3.48 -3.97 21.81
C LYS A 270 -3.64 -3.23 20.47
N CYS A 271 -2.57 -2.66 19.91
CA CYS A 271 -2.61 -2.07 18.57
C CYS A 271 -2.67 -3.15 17.48
N ARG A 272 -3.19 -2.77 16.31
CA ARG A 272 -2.99 -3.54 15.08
C ARG A 272 -1.91 -2.88 14.25
N LEU A 273 -0.76 -3.55 14.12
CA LEU A 273 0.43 -3.08 13.42
C LEU A 273 0.72 -3.91 12.16
N ILE A 274 -0.23 -4.72 11.69
CA ILE A 274 -0.04 -5.70 10.60
C ILE A 274 0.72 -5.08 9.42
N GLY A 275 1.84 -5.70 9.03
CA GLY A 275 2.67 -5.28 7.90
C GLY A 275 3.29 -3.89 8.03
N SER A 276 3.41 -3.34 9.25
CA SER A 276 4.15 -2.10 9.50
C SER A 276 5.66 -2.34 9.45
N SER A 277 6.42 -1.27 9.28
CA SER A 277 7.89 -1.35 9.31
C SER A 277 8.45 -0.43 10.38
N PHE A 278 9.28 -1.01 11.25
CA PHE A 278 10.13 -0.37 12.25
C PHE A 278 11.62 -0.59 11.90
N GLU A 279 11.93 -0.79 10.61
CA GLU A 279 13.29 -1.05 10.15
C GLU A 279 14.23 0.06 10.65
N ASN A 280 15.38 -0.33 11.21
CA ASN A 280 16.40 0.60 11.71
C ASN A 280 15.92 1.61 12.76
N SER A 281 14.77 1.37 13.39
CA SER A 281 14.25 2.22 14.47
C SER A 281 15.00 1.96 15.79
N LYS A 282 14.94 2.93 16.71
CA LYS A 282 15.38 2.77 18.09
C LYS A 282 14.18 2.84 19.01
N ILE A 283 13.80 1.71 19.60
CA ILE A 283 12.65 1.54 20.48
C ILE A 283 13.13 1.16 21.88
N GLU A 284 12.86 2.01 22.86
CA GLU A 284 13.30 1.82 24.25
C GLU A 284 12.12 2.00 25.22
N ASP A 285 12.05 1.15 26.24
CA ASP A 285 11.05 1.22 27.33
C ASP A 285 9.59 1.26 26.82
N SER A 286 9.26 0.57 25.73
CA SER A 286 7.94 0.67 25.07
C SER A 286 7.14 -0.63 25.15
N ASP A 287 5.81 -0.50 25.22
CA ASP A 287 4.87 -1.62 25.46
C ASP A 287 4.09 -1.95 24.18
N PHE A 288 4.34 -3.11 23.58
CA PHE A 288 3.62 -3.69 22.43
C PHE A 288 2.73 -4.88 22.85
N SER A 289 2.51 -5.07 24.15
CA SER A 289 1.82 -6.24 24.69
C SER A 289 0.40 -6.38 24.13
N SER A 290 -0.01 -7.63 23.91
CA SER A 290 -1.33 -7.98 23.36
C SER A 290 -1.67 -7.35 21.99
N GLY A 291 -0.68 -6.79 21.28
CA GLY A 291 -0.85 -6.24 19.94
C GLY A 291 -0.88 -7.31 18.85
N ASP A 292 -1.47 -6.98 17.70
CA ASP A 292 -1.33 -7.75 16.47
C ASP A 292 -0.21 -7.15 15.62
N CYS A 293 0.96 -7.75 15.71
CA CYS A 293 2.18 -7.38 15.01
C CYS A 293 2.48 -8.36 13.86
N THR A 294 1.46 -9.00 13.27
CA THR A 294 1.65 -9.94 12.16
C THR A 294 2.42 -9.30 10.99
N GLY A 295 3.51 -9.92 10.56
CA GLY A 295 4.31 -9.49 9.41
C GLY A 295 5.03 -8.14 9.63
N VAL A 296 5.24 -7.72 10.87
CA VAL A 296 5.96 -6.48 11.16
C VAL A 296 7.46 -6.65 10.90
N ASP A 297 8.04 -5.65 10.24
CA ASP A 297 9.47 -5.61 9.96
C ASP A 297 10.23 -4.83 11.05
N PHE A 298 10.93 -5.54 11.92
CA PHE A 298 11.81 -5.01 12.95
C PHE A 298 13.31 -5.15 12.59
N ARG A 299 13.65 -5.37 11.31
CA ARG A 299 15.04 -5.57 10.89
C ARG A 299 15.91 -4.40 11.34
N LYS A 300 17.08 -4.73 11.91
CA LYS A 300 18.07 -3.75 12.42
C LYS A 300 17.55 -2.83 13.53
N ALA A 301 16.34 -3.03 14.05
CA ALA A 301 15.80 -2.20 15.12
C ALA A 301 16.55 -2.43 16.44
N ASP A 302 16.74 -1.38 17.22
CA ASP A 302 17.17 -1.50 18.62
C ASP A 302 15.91 -1.61 19.49
N LEU A 303 15.63 -2.79 20.06
CA LEU A 303 14.38 -3.10 20.77
C LEU A 303 14.60 -3.27 22.28
N ARG A 304 15.64 -2.67 22.84
CA ARG A 304 15.97 -2.89 24.26
C ARG A 304 14.82 -2.51 25.19
N TYR A 305 14.51 -3.41 26.13
CA TYR A 305 13.44 -3.21 27.12
C TYR A 305 12.03 -3.06 26.52
N VAL A 306 11.80 -3.63 25.33
CA VAL A 306 10.46 -3.68 24.72
C VAL A 306 9.68 -4.88 25.23
N ASP A 307 8.40 -4.66 25.51
CA ASP A 307 7.47 -5.71 25.92
C ASP A 307 6.56 -6.15 24.75
N PHE A 308 6.73 -7.38 24.26
CA PHE A 308 5.84 -8.02 23.28
C PHE A 308 4.93 -9.09 23.90
N SER A 309 4.75 -9.10 25.22
CA SER A 309 4.04 -10.18 25.89
C SER A 309 2.61 -10.36 25.37
N ASN A 310 2.20 -11.60 25.12
CA ASN A 310 0.89 -11.99 24.59
C ASN A 310 0.54 -11.36 23.23
N SER A 311 1.52 -10.85 22.47
CA SER A 311 1.30 -10.32 21.14
C SER A 311 1.26 -11.43 20.08
N ASN A 312 0.60 -11.14 18.96
CA ASN A 312 0.73 -11.95 17.75
C ASN A 312 1.87 -11.39 16.89
N LEU A 313 2.96 -12.13 16.76
CA LEU A 313 4.16 -11.77 16.02
C LEU A 313 4.39 -12.67 14.79
N LYS A 314 3.35 -13.36 14.31
CA LYS A 314 3.49 -14.27 13.16
C LYS A 314 4.13 -13.58 11.97
N ASN A 315 5.05 -14.27 11.29
CA ASN A 315 5.76 -13.76 10.11
C ASN A 315 6.56 -12.45 10.35
N SER A 316 6.80 -12.05 11.61
CA SER A 316 7.59 -10.84 11.89
C SER A 316 9.06 -11.07 11.64
N ASN A 317 9.79 -10.01 11.26
CA ASN A 317 11.20 -10.11 10.94
C ASN A 317 12.06 -9.33 11.95
N PHE A 318 12.89 -10.06 12.71
CA PHE A 318 13.81 -9.52 13.71
C PHE A 318 15.29 -9.64 13.29
N ILE A 319 15.59 -9.90 12.01
CA ILE A 319 16.97 -10.05 11.54
C ILE A 319 17.80 -8.82 11.92
N ASN A 320 18.94 -9.06 12.58
CA ASN A 320 19.86 -8.04 13.07
C ASN A 320 19.26 -7.04 14.09
N ALA A 321 18.11 -7.34 14.70
CA ALA A 321 17.56 -6.51 15.77
C ALA A 321 18.36 -6.69 17.07
N LYS A 322 18.40 -5.66 17.94
CA LYS A 322 18.99 -5.76 19.28
C LYS A 322 17.90 -6.12 20.28
N LEU A 323 17.93 -7.36 20.78
CA LEU A 323 16.85 -7.94 21.59
C LEU A 323 17.15 -8.06 23.09
N LYS A 324 18.10 -7.27 23.61
CA LYS A 324 18.46 -7.34 25.03
C LYS A 324 17.29 -6.89 25.91
N ASN A 325 16.92 -7.75 26.86
CA ASN A 325 15.81 -7.54 27.80
C ASN A 325 14.44 -7.32 27.12
N VAL A 326 14.22 -7.98 25.98
CA VAL A 326 12.89 -8.03 25.34
C VAL A 326 12.06 -9.14 25.98
N SER A 327 10.77 -8.86 26.24
CA SER A 327 9.82 -9.90 26.65
C SER A 327 9.05 -10.44 25.45
N PHE A 328 9.08 -11.75 25.25
CA PHE A 328 8.23 -12.48 24.31
C PHE A 328 7.27 -13.44 25.05
N GLU A 329 7.00 -13.20 26.33
CA GLU A 329 6.18 -14.08 27.16
C GLU A 329 4.77 -14.26 26.57
N GLY A 330 4.38 -15.50 26.26
CA GLY A 330 3.07 -15.81 25.68
C GLY A 330 2.85 -15.26 24.27
N ALA A 331 3.89 -14.73 23.61
CA ALA A 331 3.78 -14.24 22.24
C ALA A 331 3.71 -15.41 21.24
N ASP A 332 2.88 -15.24 20.21
CA ASP A 332 2.80 -16.16 19.07
C ASP A 332 3.84 -15.78 18.03
N LEU A 333 4.85 -16.62 17.85
CA LEU A 333 6.03 -16.38 17.01
C LEU A 333 6.06 -17.27 15.75
N GLU A 334 4.92 -17.86 15.36
CA GLU A 334 4.87 -18.73 14.17
C GLU A 334 5.41 -18.03 12.91
N ASP A 335 6.38 -18.65 12.26
CA ASP A 335 7.09 -18.14 11.10
C ASP A 335 7.86 -16.81 11.32
N ALA A 336 8.05 -16.37 12.57
CA ALA A 336 8.89 -15.21 12.88
C ALA A 336 10.37 -15.53 12.63
N ILE A 337 11.12 -14.55 12.12
CA ILE A 337 12.51 -14.75 11.68
C ILE A 337 13.47 -14.03 12.64
N PHE A 338 14.45 -14.76 13.18
CA PHE A 338 15.49 -14.25 14.07
C PHE A 338 16.89 -14.56 13.52
N SER A 339 17.90 -13.78 13.91
CA SER A 339 19.29 -14.13 13.59
C SER A 339 19.82 -15.18 14.58
N ALA A 340 20.63 -16.12 14.09
CA ALA A 340 21.19 -17.21 14.91
C ALA A 340 21.91 -16.72 16.19
N LYS A 341 22.60 -15.59 16.10
CA LYS A 341 23.34 -14.96 17.21
C LYS A 341 22.45 -14.49 18.38
N ASP A 342 21.16 -14.24 18.12
CA ASP A 342 20.25 -13.67 19.12
C ASP A 342 19.61 -14.76 19.99
N ILE A 343 19.44 -15.96 19.44
CA ILE A 343 18.75 -17.10 20.08
C ILE A 343 19.24 -17.39 21.51
N PRO A 344 20.56 -17.40 21.81
CA PRO A 344 21.05 -17.70 23.16
C PRO A 344 20.66 -16.64 24.21
N PHE A 345 20.24 -15.45 23.79
CA PHE A 345 20.00 -14.30 24.66
C PHE A 345 18.52 -13.90 24.74
N ILE A 346 17.66 -14.53 23.94
CA ILE A 346 16.22 -14.35 23.99
C ILE A 346 15.59 -15.54 24.75
N ASN A 347 14.81 -15.24 25.79
CA ASN A 347 14.22 -16.24 26.67
C ASN A 347 12.95 -16.85 26.03
N LEU A 348 13.11 -17.59 24.93
CA LEU A 348 12.01 -18.27 24.27
C LEU A 348 11.72 -19.63 24.91
N THR A 349 10.45 -20.04 24.91
CA THR A 349 10.05 -21.39 25.33
C THR A 349 10.42 -22.44 24.27
N SER A 350 10.47 -23.71 24.66
CA SER A 350 10.68 -24.82 23.72
C SER A 350 9.63 -24.87 22.61
N GLU A 351 8.40 -24.43 22.88
CA GLU A 351 7.31 -24.35 21.89
C GLU A 351 7.56 -23.22 20.89
N GLN A 352 7.92 -22.02 21.37
CA GLN A 352 8.26 -20.89 20.51
C GLN A 352 9.46 -21.18 19.61
N LEU A 353 10.49 -21.86 20.13
CA LEU A 353 11.68 -22.23 19.35
C LEU A 353 11.36 -23.18 18.19
N GLN A 354 10.26 -23.94 18.25
CA GLN A 354 9.87 -24.88 17.18
C GLN A 354 9.16 -24.19 16.00
N THR A 355 8.64 -22.97 16.19
CA THR A 355 7.81 -22.28 15.21
C THR A 355 8.51 -21.12 14.52
N ILE A 356 9.68 -20.71 15.00
CA ILE A 356 10.48 -19.64 14.39
C ILE A 356 11.38 -20.15 13.26
N TYR A 357 11.77 -19.24 12.36
CA TYR A 357 12.91 -19.44 11.46
C TYR A 357 14.15 -18.76 12.00
N ILE A 358 15.28 -19.44 11.85
CA ILE A 358 16.60 -18.90 12.18
C ILE A 358 17.32 -18.58 10.88
N ASP A 359 17.58 -17.29 10.68
CA ASP A 359 18.47 -16.82 9.63
C ASP A 359 19.92 -17.10 10.04
N GLY A 360 20.56 -18.02 9.31
CA GLY A 360 21.93 -18.46 9.56
C GLY A 360 23.00 -17.56 8.95
N GLY A 361 22.67 -16.30 8.63
CA GLY A 361 23.44 -15.40 7.76
C GLY A 361 24.95 -15.54 7.81
N GLU A 362 25.58 -15.54 6.63
CA GLU A 362 27.04 -15.58 6.46
C GLU A 362 27.70 -14.45 7.27
N GLU A 363 28.66 -14.82 8.14
CA GLU A 363 29.55 -13.88 8.78
C GLU A 363 30.34 -13.13 7.69
N ILE A 364 30.16 -11.79 7.60
CA ILE A 364 31.03 -10.91 6.80
C ILE A 364 32.17 -10.42 7.68
#